data_AF-A0A2N5G4C4-F1
#
_entry.id   AF-A0A2N5G4C4-F1
#
_cell.length_a   1.000
_cell.length_b   1.000
_cell.length_c   1.000
_cell.angle_alpha   90.00
_cell.angle_beta   90.00
_cell.angle_gamma   90.00
#
_symmetry.space_group_name_H-M   'P 1'
#
loop_
_entity.id
_entity.type
_entity.pdbx_description
1 polymer ?
#
loop_
_entity_poly.entity_id
_entity_poly.type
_entity_poly.pdbx_seq_one_letter_code
_entity_poly.pdbx_strand_id
1 'polypeptide(L)'
;MIMKGKEPPSWQTKNELQGILLIGFSLVIFKLYVTKNISVVLEPKMTSLIMFTMLSLFIIGFFRLWNSDMKGADCDCEVCDTSSSSLRIVLQYSLFLFPIILALIISDFTLDTDILSK
;
A
#
# COMPACT_ATOMS: atom_id res chain seq x y z
N MET A 1 33.70 -0.74 17.38
CA MET A 1 32.71 -1.83 17.42
C MET A 1 31.39 -1.24 16.93
N ILE A 2 31.08 -1.44 15.65
CA ILE A 2 29.89 -0.85 15.01
C ILE A 2 28.68 -1.52 15.64
N MET A 3 27.76 -0.71 16.18
CA MET A 3 26.48 -1.18 16.69
C MET A 3 25.73 -1.87 15.55
N LYS A 4 25.77 -3.21 15.55
CA LYS A 4 24.97 -4.03 14.65
C LYS A 4 23.54 -3.93 15.18
N GLY A 5 22.80 -2.93 14.68
CA GLY A 5 21.37 -2.82 14.92
C GLY A 5 20.73 -4.17 14.64
N LYS A 6 19.90 -4.67 15.56
CA LYS A 6 19.13 -5.89 15.35
C LYS A 6 18.34 -5.72 14.05
N GLU A 7 18.77 -6.37 12.98
CA GLU A 7 17.97 -6.45 11.76
C GLU A 7 16.68 -7.20 12.13
N PRO A 8 15.49 -6.61 11.90
CA PRO A 8 14.24 -7.31 12.11
C PRO A 8 14.20 -8.53 11.16
N PRO A 9 13.58 -9.63 11.59
CA PRO A 9 13.49 -10.82 10.75
C PRO A 9 12.80 -10.50 9.42
N SER A 10 13.22 -11.16 8.35
CA SER A 10 12.76 -10.87 6.97
C SER A 10 11.25 -11.01 6.77
N TRP A 11 10.55 -11.79 7.60
CA TRP A 11 9.09 -11.92 7.56
C TRP A 11 8.36 -10.69 8.14
N GLN A 12 8.96 -10.02 9.13
CA GLN A 12 8.40 -8.81 9.72
C GLN A 12 8.39 -7.68 8.69
N THR A 13 9.51 -7.48 7.99
CA THR A 13 9.64 -6.44 6.96
C THR A 13 8.72 -6.71 5.76
N LYS A 14 8.55 -7.98 5.35
CA LYS A 14 7.58 -8.38 4.31
C LYS A 14 6.15 -7.99 4.69
N ASN A 15 5.73 -8.25 5.93
CA ASN A 15 4.37 -7.95 6.41
C ASN A 15 4.09 -6.45 6.52
N GLU A 16 5.05 -5.69 7.06
CA GLU A 16 4.95 -4.22 7.16
C GLU A 16 4.83 -3.59 5.77
N LEU A 17 5.66 -4.01 4.82
CA LEU A 17 5.68 -3.46 3.47
C LEU A 17 4.41 -3.81 2.69
N GLN A 18 3.84 -5.01 2.89
CA GLN A 18 2.52 -5.37 2.36
C GLN A 18 1.42 -4.51 2.99
N GLY A 19 1.46 -4.26 4.30
CA GLY A 19 0.52 -3.36 4.98
C GLY A 19 0.56 -1.93 4.41
N ILE A 20 1.76 -1.37 4.21
CA ILE A 20 1.96 -0.05 3.62
C ILE A 20 1.38 0.01 2.19
N LEU A 21 1.60 -1.01 1.37
CA LEU A 21 1.02 -1.08 0.02
C LEU A 21 -0.51 -1.06 0.05
N LEU A 22 -1.14 -1.87 0.92
CA LEU A 22 -2.61 -1.91 1.05
C LEU A 22 -3.18 -0.55 1.46
N ILE A 23 -2.57 0.10 2.46
CA ILE A 23 -2.97 1.44 2.89
C ILE A 23 -2.77 2.46 1.76
N GLY A 24 -1.65 2.38 1.04
CA GLY A 24 -1.35 3.24 -0.10
C GLY A 24 -2.41 3.15 -1.20
N PHE A 25 -2.81 1.95 -1.58
CA PHE A 25 -3.90 1.75 -2.55
C PHE A 25 -5.24 2.31 -2.06
N SER A 26 -5.56 2.11 -0.78
CA SER A 26 -6.75 2.71 -0.16
C SER A 26 -6.72 4.25 -0.24
N LEU A 27 -5.56 4.86 0.01
CA LEU A 27 -5.42 6.33 -0.03
C LEU A 27 -5.58 6.89 -1.46
N VAL A 28 -5.06 6.19 -2.47
CA VAL A 28 -5.29 6.57 -3.87
C VAL A 28 -6.79 6.57 -4.19
N ILE A 29 -7.52 5.52 -3.77
CA ILE A 29 -8.96 5.43 -3.98
C ILE A 29 -9.71 6.55 -3.24
N PHE A 30 -9.36 6.78 -1.97
CA PHE A 30 -9.94 7.85 -1.17
C PHE A 30 -9.73 9.22 -1.83
N LYS A 31 -8.53 9.46 -2.36
CA LYS A 31 -8.22 10.69 -3.06
C LYS A 31 -9.08 10.88 -4.31
N LEU A 32 -9.20 9.85 -5.15
CA LEU A 32 -10.08 9.88 -6.32
C LEU A 32 -11.54 10.18 -5.95
N TYR A 33 -12.00 9.68 -4.81
CA TYR A 33 -13.33 9.98 -4.26
C TYR A 33 -13.49 11.45 -3.88
N VAL A 34 -12.53 12.03 -3.16
CA VAL A 34 -12.56 13.44 -2.76
C VAL A 34 -12.51 14.37 -3.98
N THR A 35 -11.73 14.04 -5.01
CA THR A 35 -11.61 14.84 -6.24
C THR A 35 -12.87 14.83 -7.11
N LYS A 36 -13.92 14.04 -6.80
CA LYS A 36 -15.15 13.89 -7.60
C LYS A 36 -14.96 13.49 -9.08
N ASN A 37 -13.73 13.19 -9.51
CA ASN A 37 -13.41 12.67 -10.84
C ASN A 37 -13.85 11.22 -11.07
N ILE A 38 -14.47 10.58 -10.08
CA ILE A 38 -15.05 9.24 -10.22
C ILE A 38 -16.04 9.18 -11.39
N SER A 39 -16.78 10.25 -11.69
CA SER A 39 -17.78 10.24 -12.76
C SER A 39 -17.18 10.26 -14.18
N VAL A 40 -15.91 10.65 -14.34
CA VAL A 40 -15.22 10.69 -15.65
C VAL A 40 -14.50 9.38 -15.95
N VAL A 41 -14.10 8.64 -14.91
CA VAL A 41 -13.29 7.41 -15.02
C VAL A 41 -14.10 6.14 -14.68
N LEU A 42 -15.19 6.27 -13.93
CA LEU A 42 -15.94 5.15 -13.38
C LEU A 42 -17.46 5.27 -13.59
N GLU A 43 -18.06 4.20 -14.09
CA GLU A 43 -19.50 4.09 -14.21
C GLU A 43 -20.14 4.14 -12.78
N PRO A 44 -21.18 4.97 -12.55
CA PRO A 44 -21.68 5.29 -11.21
C PRO A 44 -22.14 4.09 -10.38
N LYS A 45 -22.45 2.95 -11.02
CA LYS A 45 -22.81 1.71 -10.31
C LYS A 45 -21.61 1.05 -9.61
N MET A 46 -20.39 1.24 -10.12
CA MET A 46 -19.17 0.58 -9.59
C MET A 46 -18.55 1.36 -8.44
N THR A 47 -18.97 2.61 -8.22
CA THR A 47 -18.47 3.49 -7.15
C THR A 47 -18.68 2.92 -5.76
N SER A 48 -19.83 2.26 -5.52
CA SER A 48 -20.14 1.65 -4.22
C SER A 48 -19.18 0.50 -3.87
N LEU A 49 -18.82 -0.32 -4.86
CA LEU A 49 -17.88 -1.42 -4.69
C LEU A 49 -16.46 -0.90 -4.40
N ILE A 50 -16.03 0.16 -5.09
CA ILE A 50 -14.72 0.77 -4.86
C ILE A 50 -14.61 1.36 -3.44
N MET A 51 -15.67 1.98 -2.91
CA MET A 51 -15.68 2.47 -1.53
C MET A 51 -15.59 1.33 -0.51
N PHE A 52 -16.27 0.21 -0.75
CA PHE A 52 -16.17 -0.97 0.10
C PHE A 52 -14.76 -1.56 0.07
N THR A 53 -14.14 -1.64 -1.11
CA THR A 53 -12.76 -2.09 -1.28
C THR A 53 -11.78 -1.16 -0.57
N MET A 54 -11.96 0.16 -0.67
CA MET A 54 -11.14 1.14 0.04
C MET A 54 -11.15 0.85 1.55
N LEU A 55 -12.34 0.75 2.14
CA LEU A 55 -12.49 0.51 3.58
C LEU A 55 -11.85 -0.83 3.98
N SER A 56 -12.09 -1.88 3.19
CA SER A 56 -11.55 -3.21 3.45
C SER A 56 -10.02 -3.24 3.40
N LEU A 57 -9.42 -2.63 2.37
CA LEU A 57 -7.96 -2.53 2.23
C LEU A 57 -7.34 -1.70 3.35
N PHE A 58 -7.98 -0.61 3.75
CA PHE A 58 -7.53 0.21 4.87
C PHE A 58 -7.50 -0.59 6.17
N ILE A 59 -8.58 -1.29 6.50
CA ILE A 59 -8.70 -2.09 7.72
C ILE A 59 -7.66 -3.20 7.74
N ILE A 60 -7.57 -4.00 6.66
CA ILE A 60 -6.61 -5.12 6.58
C ILE A 60 -5.17 -4.59 6.65
N GLY A 61 -4.85 -3.53 5.91
CA GLY A 61 -3.53 -2.91 5.93
C GLY A 61 -3.15 -2.35 7.31
N PHE A 62 -4.09 -1.68 7.98
CA PHE A 62 -3.91 -1.16 9.33
C PHE A 62 -3.66 -2.27 10.35
N PHE A 63 -4.48 -3.33 10.35
CA PHE A 63 -4.28 -4.47 11.24
C PHE A 63 -2.94 -5.17 10.97
N ARG A 64 -2.52 -5.28 9.71
CA ARG A 64 -1.25 -5.90 9.34
C ARG A 64 -0.04 -5.11 9.82
N LEU A 65 -0.14 -3.77 9.82
CA LEU A 65 0.89 -2.87 10.34
C LEU A 65 0.91 -2.83 11.87
N TRP A 66 -0.26 -2.89 12.51
CA TRP A 66 -0.39 -2.92 13.97
C TRP A 66 0.11 -4.26 14.56
N ASN A 67 -0.12 -5.36 13.86
CA ASN A 67 0.11 -6.71 14.34
C ASN A 67 1.39 -7.35 13.78
N SER A 68 2.33 -6.53 13.29
CA SER A 68 3.59 -6.98 12.65
C SER A 68 4.57 -7.68 13.61
N ASP A 69 4.33 -7.59 14.93
CA ASP A 69 5.12 -8.27 15.98
C ASP A 69 4.59 -9.68 16.34
N MET A 70 3.54 -10.16 15.66
CA MET A 70 3.09 -11.54 15.82
C MET A 70 4.15 -12.51 15.28
N LYS A 71 4.97 -13.05 16.18
CA LYS A 71 5.83 -14.22 15.93
C LYS A 71 4.98 -15.36 15.34
N GLY A 72 5.18 -15.66 14.07
CA GLY A 72 4.78 -16.96 13.51
C GLY A 72 3.35 -17.05 12.97
N ALA A 73 2.89 -16.07 12.20
CA ALA A 73 1.86 -16.34 11.17
C ALA A 73 2.49 -16.88 9.86
N ASP A 74 3.65 -17.52 9.96
CA ASP A 74 4.19 -18.36 8.90
C ASP A 74 3.46 -19.70 9.06
N CYS A 75 2.41 -19.91 8.26
CA CYS A 75 1.90 -21.25 8.07
C CYS A 75 3.09 -22.11 7.66
N ASP A 76 3.17 -23.30 8.24
CA ASP A 76 4.11 -24.39 7.97
C ASP A 76 4.07 -24.78 6.48
N CYS A 77 4.55 -23.88 5.63
CA CYS A 77 4.70 -24.06 4.21
C CYS A 77 6.13 -24.55 4.02
N GLU A 78 6.22 -25.82 3.65
CA GLU A 78 7.41 -26.58 3.29
C GLU A 78 8.09 -26.03 2.02
N VAL A 79 8.38 -24.73 2.02
CA VAL A 79 9.22 -24.03 1.06
C VAL A 79 10.09 -23.12 1.90
N CYS A 80 11.17 -23.70 2.43
CA CYS A 80 12.28 -22.95 3.00
C CYS A 80 12.65 -21.82 2.03
N ASP A 81 12.27 -20.59 2.41
CA ASP A 81 12.63 -19.37 1.69
C ASP A 81 14.17 -19.34 1.60
N THR A 82 14.68 -19.64 0.42
CA THR A 82 16.11 -19.67 0.12
C THR A 82 16.66 -18.25 0.22
N SER A 83 17.08 -17.81 1.40
CA SER A 83 17.89 -16.61 1.64
C SER A 83 17.60 -15.49 0.62
N SER A 84 16.34 -15.08 0.49
CA SER A 84 15.99 -14.07 -0.51
C SER A 84 16.66 -12.77 -0.10
N SER A 85 17.69 -12.34 -0.85
CA SER A 85 18.45 -11.13 -0.56
C SER A 85 17.50 -9.97 -0.27
N SER A 86 17.68 -9.26 0.84
CA SER A 86 16.85 -8.11 1.24
C SER A 86 16.71 -7.07 0.11
N LEU A 87 17.70 -6.99 -0.79
CA LEU A 87 17.66 -6.14 -1.97
C LEU A 87 16.57 -6.54 -2.97
N ARG A 88 16.32 -7.84 -3.18
CA ARG A 88 15.26 -8.31 -4.09
C ARG A 88 13.88 -7.97 -3.55
N ILE A 89 13.69 -8.11 -2.23
CA ILE A 89 12.44 -7.74 -1.55
C ILE A 89 12.22 -6.24 -1.75
N VAL A 90 13.19 -5.38 -1.38
CA VAL A 90 13.03 -3.92 -1.55
C VAL A 90 12.71 -3.54 -3.00
N LEU A 91 13.38 -4.15 -3.98
CA LEU A 91 13.18 -3.84 -5.40
C LEU A 91 11.80 -4.24 -5.91
N GLN A 92 11.30 -5.43 -5.51
CA GLN A 92 9.97 -5.90 -5.88
C GLN A 92 8.87 -4.96 -5.36
N TYR A 93 8.98 -4.53 -4.10
CA TYR A 93 7.97 -3.68 -3.48
C TYR A 93 8.07 -2.22 -3.95
N SER A 94 9.28 -1.75 -4.27
CA SER A 94 9.47 -0.43 -4.90
C SER A 94 8.72 -0.31 -6.24
N LEU A 95 8.63 -1.41 -7.01
CA LEU A 95 7.88 -1.45 -8.27
C LEU A 95 6.39 -1.15 -8.07
N PHE A 96 5.83 -1.52 -6.90
CA PHE A 96 4.44 -1.25 -6.54
C PHE A 96 4.25 0.08 -5.80
N LEU A 97 5.24 0.53 -5.02
CA LEU A 97 5.20 1.84 -4.38
C LEU A 97 5.26 2.99 -5.40
N PHE A 98 6.06 2.82 -6.46
CA PHE A 98 6.21 3.83 -7.50
C PHE A 98 4.88 4.27 -8.14
N PRO A 99 4.02 3.38 -8.67
CA PRO A 99 2.75 3.78 -9.26
C PRO A 99 1.77 4.39 -8.23
N ILE A 100 1.84 3.99 -6.95
CA ILE A 100 1.01 4.58 -5.89
C ILE A 100 1.40 6.04 -5.68
N ILE A 101 2.70 6.30 -5.50
CA ILE A 101 3.22 7.66 -5.31
C ILE A 101 2.90 8.52 -6.54
N LEU A 102 3.13 7.98 -7.74
CA LEU A 102 2.85 8.68 -8.98
C LEU A 102 1.35 9.01 -9.13
N ALA A 103 0.46 8.07 -8.81
CA ALA A 103 -0.99 8.29 -8.84
C ALA A 103 -1.45 9.37 -7.84
N LEU A 104 -0.83 9.41 -6.65
CA LEU A 104 -1.07 10.47 -5.69
C LEU A 104 -0.60 11.82 -6.25
N ILE A 105 0.66 11.95 -6.68
CA ILE A 105 1.20 13.21 -7.20
C ILE A 105 0.41 13.73 -8.41
N ILE A 106 0.10 12.86 -9.38
CA ILE A 106 -0.69 13.24 -10.56
C ILE A 106 -2.08 13.76 -10.14
N SER A 107 -2.72 13.10 -9.17
CA SER A 107 -4.00 13.56 -8.65
C SER A 107 -3.90 14.91 -7.90
N ASP A 108 -2.72 15.30 -7.38
CA ASP A 108 -2.51 16.63 -6.78
C ASP A 108 -2.43 17.71 -7.86
N PHE A 109 -1.70 17.44 -8.95
CA PHE A 109 -1.62 18.38 -10.07
C PHE A 109 -2.99 18.64 -10.73
N THR A 110 -3.86 17.65 -10.80
CA THR A 110 -5.24 17.86 -11.29
C THR A 110 -6.09 18.70 -10.33
N LEU A 111 -5.81 18.69 -9.02
CA LEU A 111 -6.55 19.48 -8.02
C LEU A 111 -6.22 20.97 -8.11
N ASP A 112 -4.96 21.32 -8.40
CA ASP A 112 -4.50 22.71 -8.48
C ASP A 112 -5.12 23.47 -9.69
N THR A 113 -5.37 22.77 -10.79
CA THR A 113 -6.01 23.38 -11.96
C THR A 113 -7.50 23.66 -11.78
N ASP A 114 -8.20 22.86 -10.96
CA ASP A 114 -9.63 23.05 -10.70
C ASP A 114 -9.90 24.24 -9.76
N ILE A 115 -8.99 24.52 -8.83
CA ILE A 115 -9.06 25.73 -7.97
C ILE A 115 -8.62 27.00 -8.70
N LEU A 116 -7.77 26.89 -9.72
CA LEU A 116 -7.33 28.04 -10.53
C LEU A 116 -8.33 28.40 -11.65
N SER A 117 -9.27 27.51 -11.97
CA SER A 117 -10.30 27.72 -12.99
C SER A 117 -11.60 28.37 -12.47
N LYS A 118 -11.67 28.79 -11.21
CA LYS A 118 -12.83 29.46 -10.62
C LYS A 118 -12.50 30.85 -10.10
#